data_AF-A0A9X3MP59-F1
#
_entry.id   AF-A0A9X3MP59-F1
#
_cell.length_a   1.000
_cell.length_b   1.000
_cell.length_c   1.000
_cell.angle_alpha   90.00
_cell.angle_beta   90.00
_cell.angle_gamma   90.00
#
_symmetry.space_group_name_H-M   'P 1'
#
loop_
_entity.id
_entity.type
_entity.pdbx_description
1 polymer ?
#
loop_
_entity_poly.entity_id
_entity_poly.type
_entity_poly.pdbx_seq_one_letter_code
_entity_poly.pdbx_strand_id
1 'polypeptide(L)'
;MGKHFSRFDPTPSKRPEECERHYTQVHVHMAQELLRPMPSLLSYHTNRAVAQADVNGGFKQRPRAWRFAVLRFAPGETLAFSPEQNEMVAQDHVNCLYRLRSCEAEETVLLDRVGGQTALAKFMLEADRPASVDPEQAWSSFTELADRVLAAMDGAFGARALFVNRVLNEVECEPLDVEGQRPVGLLPETTRVGYIEAYFDHRRWGEEALGVLARDGELGRVPDLVDVHLMRVEEEAALDAR
;
A
#
# COMPACT_ATOMS: atom_id res chain seq x y z
N MET A 1 -10.82 -5.53 -9.87
CA MET A 1 -10.07 -4.51 -10.66
C MET A 1 -8.60 -4.63 -10.28
N GLY A 2 -7.66 -4.54 -11.25
CA GLY A 2 -6.24 -4.76 -11.00
C GLY A 2 -5.56 -3.54 -10.36
N LYS A 3 -4.79 -3.78 -9.30
CA LYS A 3 -3.90 -2.79 -8.69
C LYS A 3 -2.49 -3.33 -8.57
N HIS A 4 -1.52 -2.42 -8.58
CA HIS A 4 -0.15 -2.71 -8.23
C HIS A 4 0.24 -1.87 -7.00
N PHE A 5 0.65 -2.53 -5.92
CA PHE A 5 1.11 -1.93 -4.68
C PHE A 5 2.62 -2.09 -4.55
N SER A 6 3.35 -1.00 -4.41
CA SER A 6 4.79 -1.01 -4.13
C SER A 6 5.04 -0.38 -2.76
N ARG A 7 5.48 -1.18 -1.78
CA ARG A 7 5.90 -0.74 -0.45
C ARG A 7 7.42 -0.71 -0.37
N PHE A 8 7.99 0.35 0.19
CA PHE A 8 9.45 0.48 0.27
C PHE A 8 9.88 1.39 1.43
N ASP A 9 11.15 1.24 1.80
CA ASP A 9 11.86 2.02 2.81
C ASP A 9 12.87 2.98 2.12
N PRO A 10 13.34 4.04 2.80
CA PRO A 10 14.36 4.91 2.23
C PRO A 10 15.68 4.15 2.13
N THR A 11 16.44 4.36 1.05
CA THR A 11 17.76 3.75 0.92
C THR A 11 18.68 4.12 2.10
N PRO A 12 19.40 3.15 2.70
CA PRO A 12 20.36 3.43 3.77
C PRO A 12 21.61 4.16 3.26
N SER A 13 21.82 4.21 1.94
CA SER A 13 22.95 4.89 1.30
C SER A 13 22.87 6.41 1.35
N LYS A 14 21.71 6.97 1.75
CA LYS A 14 21.47 8.42 1.86
C LYS A 14 20.68 8.74 3.12
N ARG A 15 20.60 10.03 3.48
CA ARG A 15 19.75 10.44 4.60
C ARG A 15 18.26 10.36 4.20
N PRO A 16 17.35 10.04 5.14
CA PRO A 16 15.91 9.96 4.83
C PRO A 16 15.34 11.22 4.16
N GLU A 17 15.82 12.42 4.54
CA GLU A 17 15.37 13.69 3.94
C GLU A 17 15.83 13.84 2.48
N GLU A 18 16.99 13.25 2.14
CA GLU A 18 17.51 13.25 0.77
C GLU A 18 16.71 12.26 -0.10
N CYS A 19 16.39 11.08 0.45
CA CYS A 19 15.51 10.11 -0.20
C CYS A 19 14.13 10.71 -0.47
N GLU A 20 13.55 11.40 0.52
CA GLU A 20 12.24 12.06 0.40
C GLU A 20 12.23 13.15 -0.66
N ARG A 21 13.28 13.99 -0.68
CA ARG A 21 13.42 15.03 -1.69
C ARG A 21 13.58 14.42 -3.09
N HIS A 22 14.42 13.40 -3.25
CA HIS A 22 14.58 12.72 -4.55
C HIS A 22 13.28 12.05 -4.99
N TYR A 23 12.60 11.36 -4.08
CA TYR A 23 11.36 10.66 -4.40
C TYR A 23 10.29 11.65 -4.92
N THR A 24 10.06 12.72 -4.19
CA THR A 24 9.01 13.70 -4.50
C THR A 24 9.36 14.62 -5.68
N GLN A 25 10.63 14.99 -5.86
CA GLN A 25 11.04 15.98 -6.87
C GLN A 25 11.63 15.37 -8.13
N VAL A 26 11.93 14.07 -8.15
CA VAL A 26 12.55 13.39 -9.30
C VAL A 26 11.79 12.11 -9.64
N HIS A 27 11.76 11.14 -8.73
CA HIS A 27 11.17 9.81 -9.01
C HIS A 27 9.71 9.91 -9.45
N VAL A 28 8.88 10.65 -8.70
CA VAL A 28 7.45 10.79 -9.03
C VAL A 28 7.25 11.44 -10.40
N HIS A 29 8.02 12.47 -10.73
CA HIS A 29 7.93 13.13 -12.05
C HIS A 29 8.40 12.23 -13.19
N MET A 30 9.51 11.52 -12.99
CA MET A 30 9.98 10.52 -13.96
C MET A 30 8.92 9.42 -14.16
N ALA A 31 8.36 8.87 -13.08
CA ALA A 31 7.31 7.87 -13.15
C ALA A 31 6.07 8.41 -13.87
N GLN A 32 5.66 9.65 -13.60
CA GLN A 32 4.55 10.30 -14.32
C GLN A 32 4.78 10.33 -15.84
N GLU A 33 5.98 10.72 -16.29
CA GLU A 33 6.31 10.76 -17.72
C GLU A 33 6.33 9.37 -18.37
N LEU A 34 6.75 8.34 -17.63
CA LEU A 34 6.73 6.95 -18.11
C LEU A 34 5.32 6.35 -18.16
N LEU A 35 4.49 6.72 -17.20
CA LEU A 35 3.16 6.15 -16.97
C LEU A 35 2.07 6.84 -17.81
N ARG A 36 2.18 8.15 -18.04
CA ARG A 36 1.18 8.94 -18.79
C ARG A 36 0.85 8.38 -20.18
N PRO A 37 1.79 7.82 -20.95
CA PRO A 37 1.49 7.22 -22.26
C PRO A 37 0.70 5.91 -22.21
N MET A 38 0.52 5.30 -21.03
CA MET A 38 -0.17 4.00 -20.88
C MET A 38 -1.69 4.20 -20.80
N PRO A 39 -2.47 3.85 -21.84
CA PRO A 39 -3.91 4.10 -21.84
C PRO A 39 -4.68 3.24 -20.83
N SER A 40 -4.09 2.12 -20.41
CA SER A 40 -4.67 1.20 -19.43
C SER A 40 -4.50 1.66 -17.98
N LEU A 41 -3.65 2.67 -17.71
CA LEU A 41 -3.47 3.22 -16.37
C LEU A 41 -4.61 4.17 -16.04
N LEU A 42 -5.35 3.86 -14.97
CA LEU A 42 -6.44 4.68 -14.47
C LEU A 42 -5.96 5.74 -13.48
N SER A 43 -5.00 5.39 -12.62
CA SER A 43 -4.44 6.31 -11.64
C SER A 43 -3.09 5.84 -11.10
N TYR A 44 -2.30 6.80 -10.63
CA TYR A 44 -1.06 6.58 -9.89
C TYR A 44 -1.07 7.47 -8.64
N HIS A 45 -1.06 6.83 -7.47
CA HIS A 45 -1.04 7.49 -6.17
C HIS A 45 0.25 7.17 -5.44
N THR A 46 0.84 8.16 -4.79
CA THR A 46 1.89 7.93 -3.80
C THR A 46 1.36 8.20 -2.41
N ASN A 47 1.79 7.42 -1.44
CA ASN A 47 1.27 7.46 -0.09
C ASN A 47 2.45 7.47 0.88
N ARG A 48 2.62 8.55 1.64
CA ARG A 48 3.63 8.63 2.68
C ARG A 48 3.05 8.11 3.99
N ALA A 49 3.65 7.06 4.56
CA ALA A 49 3.22 6.60 5.87
C ALA A 49 3.72 7.58 6.94
N VAL A 50 2.80 8.10 7.76
CA VAL A 50 3.10 9.18 8.71
C VAL A 50 2.86 8.82 10.17
N ALA A 51 2.02 7.82 10.42
CA ALA A 51 1.79 7.28 11.75
C ALA A 51 1.32 5.82 11.68
N GLN A 52 1.57 5.06 12.73
CA GLN A 52 1.07 3.69 12.88
C GLN A 52 0.29 3.55 14.19
N ALA A 53 -0.74 2.71 14.14
CA ALA A 53 -1.54 2.37 15.30
C ALA A 53 -0.68 1.73 16.41
N ASP A 54 -0.87 2.18 17.64
CA ASP A 54 -0.25 1.64 18.84
C ASP A 54 -1.22 0.75 19.62
N VAL A 55 -0.70 -0.04 20.57
CA VAL A 55 -1.50 -0.99 21.37
C VAL A 55 -2.57 -0.33 22.23
N ASN A 56 -2.55 1.00 22.39
CA ASN A 56 -3.57 1.74 23.13
C ASN A 56 -4.63 2.35 22.18
N GLY A 57 -4.55 2.08 20.88
CA GLY A 57 -5.43 2.65 19.86
C GLY A 57 -5.07 4.06 19.40
N GLY A 58 -3.91 4.58 19.83
CA GLY A 58 -3.38 5.84 19.30
C GLY A 58 -2.63 5.63 17.99
N PHE A 59 -2.34 6.72 17.27
CA PHE A 59 -1.50 6.71 16.06
C PHE A 59 -0.20 7.46 16.33
N LYS A 60 0.60 6.94 17.26
CA LYS A 60 1.84 7.58 17.74
C LYS A 60 3.10 6.81 17.41
N GLN A 61 2.98 5.59 16.90
CA GLN A 61 4.16 4.81 16.52
C GLN A 61 4.73 5.30 15.19
N ARG A 62 6.05 5.17 15.08
CA ARG A 62 6.75 5.30 13.81
C ARG A 62 6.23 4.21 12.86
N PRO A 63 5.81 4.57 11.63
CA PRO A 63 5.39 3.59 10.64
C PRO A 63 6.46 2.55 10.31
N ARG A 64 6.04 1.31 10.09
CA ARG A 64 6.90 0.20 9.63
C ARG A 64 7.27 0.31 8.15
N ALA A 65 6.50 1.04 7.35
CA ALA A 65 6.82 1.38 5.97
C ALA A 65 7.12 2.88 5.86
N TRP A 66 7.91 3.29 4.88
CA TRP A 66 8.09 4.70 4.58
C TRP A 66 7.05 5.21 3.59
N ARG A 67 6.91 4.52 2.45
CA ARG A 67 6.02 4.93 1.37
C ARG A 67 5.38 3.74 0.66
N PHE A 68 4.24 4.02 0.04
CA PHE A 68 3.56 3.14 -0.90
C PHE A 68 3.32 3.88 -2.22
N ALA A 69 3.58 3.22 -3.34
CA ALA A 69 3.04 3.59 -4.64
C ALA A 69 1.90 2.65 -5.00
N VAL A 70 0.77 3.19 -5.47
CA VAL A 70 -0.42 2.43 -5.85
C VAL A 70 -0.81 2.83 -7.26
N LEU A 71 -0.76 1.87 -8.17
CA LEU A 71 -1.21 2.03 -9.54
C LEU A 71 -2.53 1.27 -9.70
N ARG A 72 -3.51 1.86 -10.39
CA ARG A 72 -4.77 1.20 -10.75
C ARG A 72 -4.81 1.06 -12.27
N PHE A 73 -5.16 -0.13 -12.73
CA PHE A 73 -5.26 -0.44 -14.16
C PHE A 73 -6.69 -0.80 -14.54
N ALA A 74 -7.01 -0.64 -15.83
CA ALA A 74 -8.22 -1.18 -16.42
C ALA A 74 -8.27 -2.71 -16.22
N PRO A 75 -9.46 -3.33 -16.20
CA PRO A 75 -9.59 -4.77 -15.99
C PRO A 75 -8.76 -5.59 -16.98
N GLY A 76 -7.92 -6.51 -16.48
CA GLY A 76 -7.07 -7.38 -17.29
C GLY A 76 -5.72 -6.77 -17.71
N GLU A 77 -5.47 -5.50 -17.38
CA GLU A 77 -4.23 -4.79 -17.70
C GLU A 77 -3.27 -4.75 -16.49
N THR A 78 -1.97 -4.65 -16.77
CA THR A 78 -0.91 -4.53 -15.74
C THR A 78 0.19 -3.57 -16.21
N LEU A 79 1.17 -3.31 -15.33
CA LEU A 79 2.34 -2.51 -15.66
C LEU A 79 3.20 -3.23 -16.71
N ALA A 80 3.38 -2.61 -17.86
CA ALA A 80 4.13 -3.17 -18.98
C ALA A 80 5.22 -2.20 -19.47
N PHE A 81 6.26 -1.99 -18.64
CA PHE A 81 7.45 -1.26 -19.06
C PHE A 81 8.33 -2.09 -19.99
N SER A 82 8.93 -1.43 -20.99
CA SER A 82 10.02 -1.99 -21.80
C SER A 82 11.26 -2.30 -20.94
N PRO A 83 12.17 -3.18 -21.39
CA PRO A 83 13.42 -3.44 -20.68
C PRO A 83 14.23 -2.18 -20.37
N GLU A 84 14.28 -1.23 -21.30
CA GLU A 84 14.99 0.05 -21.12
C GLU A 84 14.33 0.92 -20.05
N GLN A 85 12.99 0.97 -20.01
CA GLN A 85 12.25 1.67 -18.97
C GLN A 85 12.44 1.02 -17.60
N ASN A 86 12.41 -0.32 -17.53
CA ASN A 86 12.67 -1.05 -16.29
C ASN A 86 14.07 -0.76 -15.76
N GLU A 87 15.08 -0.74 -16.62
CA GLU A 87 16.44 -0.41 -16.22
C GLU A 87 16.55 1.04 -15.74
N MET A 88 15.91 1.99 -16.43
CA MET A 88 15.90 3.39 -15.99
C MET A 88 15.25 3.56 -14.61
N VAL A 89 14.12 2.89 -14.38
CA VAL A 89 13.43 2.89 -13.08
C VAL A 89 14.31 2.27 -11.99
N ALA A 90 14.96 1.15 -12.28
CA ALA A 90 15.84 0.48 -11.33
C ALA A 90 17.06 1.35 -10.95
N GLN A 91 17.67 2.06 -11.92
CA GLN A 91 18.76 3.00 -11.64
C GLN A 91 18.31 4.20 -10.81
N ASP A 92 17.08 4.67 -11.01
CA ASP A 92 16.51 5.75 -10.19
C ASP A 92 16.23 5.28 -8.74
N HIS A 93 15.78 4.03 -8.56
CA HIS A 93 15.53 3.44 -7.23
C HIS A 93 16.75 3.49 -6.31
N VAL A 94 17.96 3.39 -6.85
CA VAL A 94 19.22 3.49 -6.08
C VAL A 94 19.27 4.77 -5.22
N ASN A 95 18.63 5.84 -5.70
CA ASN A 95 18.69 7.14 -5.05
C ASN A 95 17.69 7.33 -3.91
N CYS A 96 16.68 6.48 -3.78
CA CYS A 96 15.63 6.69 -2.78
C CYS A 96 15.03 5.43 -2.17
N LEU A 97 15.08 4.27 -2.83
CA LEU A 97 14.37 3.06 -2.42
C LEU A 97 15.28 1.99 -1.83
N TYR A 98 14.73 1.24 -0.89
CA TYR A 98 15.29 0.03 -0.31
C TYR A 98 14.17 -0.93 0.08
N ARG A 99 14.41 -2.24 -0.02
CA ARG A 99 13.43 -3.30 0.27
C ARG A 99 12.10 -3.05 -0.44
N LEU A 100 12.18 -2.78 -1.74
CA LEU A 100 11.00 -2.69 -2.59
C LEU A 100 10.26 -4.02 -2.56
N ARG A 101 9.00 -3.94 -2.18
CA ARG A 101 8.05 -5.03 -2.21
C ARG A 101 6.88 -4.63 -3.08
N SER A 102 6.81 -5.21 -4.27
CA SER A 102 5.80 -4.88 -5.28
C SER A 102 4.84 -6.06 -5.45
N CYS A 103 3.54 -5.82 -5.37
CA CYS A 103 2.50 -6.85 -5.44
C CYS A 103 1.42 -6.45 -6.44
N GLU A 104 0.99 -7.38 -7.28
CA GLU A 104 -0.28 -7.27 -7.98
C GLU A 104 -1.41 -7.74 -7.08
N ALA A 105 -2.51 -7.00 -7.09
CA ALA A 105 -3.66 -7.28 -6.25
C ALA A 105 -4.99 -7.08 -6.98
N GLU A 106 -5.99 -7.86 -6.56
CA GLU A 106 -7.38 -7.68 -6.98
C GLU A 106 -8.17 -6.92 -5.91
N GLU A 107 -8.76 -5.80 -6.31
CA GLU A 107 -9.61 -4.98 -5.44
C GLU A 107 -11.05 -5.50 -5.38
N THR A 108 -11.56 -5.61 -4.15
CA THR A 108 -12.97 -5.72 -3.77
C THR A 108 -13.39 -4.46 -3.01
N VAL A 109 -14.52 -3.86 -3.42
CA VAL A 109 -15.09 -2.68 -2.76
C VAL A 109 -16.12 -3.14 -1.73
N LEU A 110 -15.88 -2.86 -0.44
CA LEU A 110 -16.82 -3.18 0.64
C LEU A 110 -17.68 -1.99 1.06
N LEU A 111 -17.16 -0.77 0.88
CA LEU A 111 -17.87 0.46 1.19
C LEU A 111 -17.49 1.52 0.16
N ASP A 112 -18.48 2.21 -0.41
CA ASP A 112 -18.27 3.39 -1.25
C ASP A 112 -19.37 4.43 -1.03
N ARG A 113 -18.97 5.54 -0.40
CA ARG A 113 -19.80 6.72 -0.10
C ARG A 113 -19.04 8.00 -0.47
N VAL A 114 -18.13 7.97 -1.44
CA VAL A 114 -17.17 9.07 -1.73
C VAL A 114 -17.77 10.30 -2.44
N GLY A 115 -19.05 10.27 -2.79
CA GLY A 115 -19.70 11.34 -3.56
C GLY A 115 -19.59 12.73 -2.92
N GLY A 116 -19.20 13.73 -3.74
CA GLY A 116 -19.24 15.16 -3.38
C GLY A 116 -18.09 15.68 -2.51
N GLN A 117 -17.01 14.92 -2.33
CA GLN A 117 -15.87 15.26 -1.47
C GLN A 117 -14.60 15.53 -2.29
N THR A 118 -13.78 16.47 -1.83
CA THR A 118 -12.53 16.87 -2.50
C THR A 118 -11.26 16.42 -1.77
N ALA A 119 -11.36 16.00 -0.50
CA ALA A 119 -10.22 15.54 0.29
C ALA A 119 -10.64 14.47 1.30
N LEU A 120 -9.86 13.40 1.40
CA LEU A 120 -10.10 12.30 2.33
C LEU A 120 -8.81 11.99 3.10
N ALA A 121 -8.96 11.59 4.36
CA ALA A 121 -7.91 10.94 5.12
C ALA A 121 -7.88 9.45 4.79
N LYS A 122 -6.68 8.93 4.49
CA LYS A 122 -6.46 7.55 4.10
C LYS A 122 -5.69 6.79 5.18
N PHE A 123 -6.14 5.56 5.40
CA PHE A 123 -5.48 4.57 6.25
C PHE A 123 -5.21 3.33 5.41
N MET A 124 -4.05 2.73 5.62
CA MET A 124 -3.62 1.53 4.91
C MET A 124 -3.25 0.45 5.93
N LEU A 125 -3.86 -0.72 5.78
CA LEU A 125 -3.47 -1.91 6.50
C LEU A 125 -2.77 -2.88 5.55
N GLU A 126 -1.66 -3.46 5.98
CA GLU A 126 -1.04 -4.61 5.33
C GLU A 126 -0.96 -5.79 6.28
N ALA A 127 -0.97 -7.01 5.74
CA ALA A 127 -0.72 -8.23 6.50
C ALA A 127 0.06 -9.25 5.69
N ASP A 128 0.93 -9.97 6.38
CA ASP A 128 1.64 -11.13 5.86
C ASP A 128 1.08 -12.42 6.49
N ARG A 129 1.48 -13.56 5.93
CA ARG A 129 1.29 -14.88 6.55
C ARG A 129 2.63 -15.54 6.84
N PRO A 130 2.73 -16.43 7.83
CA PRO A 130 3.84 -17.36 7.91
C PRO A 130 3.93 -18.19 6.63
N ALA A 131 5.14 -18.48 6.14
CA ALA A 131 5.34 -19.30 4.94
C ALA A 131 4.76 -20.72 5.06
N SER A 132 4.61 -21.24 6.28
CA SER A 132 4.03 -22.56 6.56
C SER A 132 2.50 -22.60 6.50
N VAL A 133 1.83 -21.45 6.46
CA VAL A 133 0.37 -21.32 6.43
C VAL A 133 -0.09 -21.29 4.99
N ASP A 134 -1.17 -22.02 4.67
CA ASP A 134 -1.75 -22.04 3.33
C ASP A 134 -2.26 -20.64 2.88
N PRO A 135 -2.01 -20.22 1.63
CA PRO A 135 -2.47 -18.92 1.14
C PRO A 135 -3.98 -18.68 1.23
N GLU A 136 -4.82 -19.68 0.94
CA GLU A 136 -6.29 -19.52 1.01
C GLU A 136 -6.76 -19.44 2.46
N GLN A 137 -6.14 -20.22 3.35
CA GLN A 137 -6.41 -20.11 4.79
C GLN A 137 -6.08 -18.71 5.31
N ALA A 138 -4.90 -18.17 4.98
CA ALA A 138 -4.53 -16.82 5.36
C ALA A 138 -5.46 -15.75 4.76
N TRP A 139 -5.89 -15.94 3.51
CA TRP A 139 -6.86 -15.06 2.86
C TRP A 139 -8.22 -15.05 3.58
N SER A 140 -8.69 -16.21 4.06
CA SER A 140 -9.90 -16.29 4.88
C SER A 140 -9.77 -15.46 6.15
N SER A 141 -8.65 -15.61 6.87
CA SER A 141 -8.36 -14.83 8.09
C SER A 141 -8.22 -13.33 7.82
N PHE A 142 -7.66 -12.96 6.66
CA PHE A 142 -7.59 -11.56 6.23
C PHE A 142 -8.96 -10.97 5.86
N THR A 143 -9.86 -11.77 5.30
CA THR A 143 -11.25 -11.37 5.02
C THR A 143 -12.00 -11.11 6.34
N GLU A 144 -11.82 -11.97 7.35
CA GLU A 144 -12.39 -11.72 8.69
C GLU A 144 -11.85 -10.43 9.31
N LEU A 145 -10.56 -10.12 9.13
CA LEU A 145 -10.00 -8.84 9.57
C LEU A 145 -10.64 -7.67 8.82
N ALA A 146 -10.87 -7.80 7.51
CA ALA A 146 -11.57 -6.78 6.73
C ALA A 146 -13.02 -6.56 7.20
N ASP A 147 -13.72 -7.62 7.59
CA ASP A 147 -15.07 -7.52 8.16
C ASP A 147 -15.07 -6.76 9.50
N ARG A 148 -14.04 -6.95 10.34
CA ARG A 148 -13.86 -6.17 11.58
C ARG A 148 -13.60 -4.69 11.29
N VAL A 149 -12.76 -4.40 10.28
CA VAL A 149 -12.54 -3.02 9.81
C VAL A 149 -13.84 -2.41 9.30
N LEU A 150 -14.61 -3.13 8.49
CA LEU A 150 -15.91 -2.68 8.01
C LEU A 150 -16.88 -2.39 9.17
N ALA A 151 -16.96 -3.27 10.16
CA ALA A 151 -17.80 -3.09 11.33
C ALA A 151 -17.40 -1.85 12.14
N ALA A 152 -16.09 -1.60 12.31
CA ALA A 152 -15.60 -0.38 12.94
C ALA A 152 -15.95 0.88 12.13
N MET A 153 -16.01 0.76 10.80
CA MET A 153 -16.34 1.87 9.90
C MET A 153 -17.84 2.16 9.78
N ASP A 154 -18.72 1.16 9.82
CA ASP A 154 -20.14 1.34 9.49
C ASP A 154 -20.86 2.27 10.48
N GLY A 155 -20.45 2.26 11.75
CA GLY A 155 -20.91 3.19 12.78
C GLY A 155 -20.08 4.48 12.92
N ALA A 156 -18.99 4.64 12.16
CA ALA A 156 -18.06 5.74 12.35
C ALA A 156 -18.45 6.98 11.56
N PHE A 157 -18.38 8.13 12.24
CA PHE A 157 -18.64 9.41 11.61
C PHE A 157 -17.61 9.69 10.49
N GLY A 158 -18.10 10.08 9.32
CA GLY A 158 -17.27 10.41 8.17
C GLY A 158 -16.50 9.24 7.55
N ALA A 159 -16.88 7.98 7.81
CA ALA A 159 -16.40 6.84 7.03
C ALA A 159 -16.92 6.91 5.58
N ARG A 160 -16.02 6.72 4.60
CA ARG A 160 -16.31 6.97 3.18
C ARG A 160 -16.09 5.80 2.26
N ALA A 161 -14.95 5.12 2.36
CA ALA A 161 -14.69 3.99 1.49
C ALA A 161 -13.82 2.95 2.17
N LEU A 162 -14.04 1.69 1.79
CA LEU A 162 -13.26 0.55 2.23
C LEU A 162 -13.00 -0.34 1.03
N PHE A 163 -11.72 -0.49 0.70
CA PHE A 163 -11.25 -1.36 -0.38
C PHE A 163 -10.37 -2.44 0.21
N VAL A 164 -10.64 -3.69 -0.17
CA VAL A 164 -9.85 -4.85 0.22
C VAL A 164 -9.14 -5.36 -1.02
N ASN A 165 -7.83 -5.50 -0.95
CA ASN A 165 -6.99 -5.85 -2.08
C ASN A 165 -6.30 -7.18 -1.79
N ARG A 166 -6.74 -8.25 -2.47
CA ARG A 166 -6.14 -9.58 -2.38
C ARG A 166 -4.86 -9.59 -3.19
N VAL A 167 -3.72 -9.89 -2.57
CA VAL A 167 -2.48 -10.05 -3.34
C VAL A 167 -2.50 -11.37 -4.11
N LEU A 168 -2.17 -11.30 -5.39
CA LEU A 168 -2.14 -12.44 -6.30
C LEU A 168 -0.72 -12.91 -6.56
N ASN A 169 0.21 -11.97 -6.69
CA ASN A 169 1.62 -12.25 -6.90
C ASN A 169 2.47 -11.12 -6.33
N GLU A 170 3.76 -11.42 -6.16
CA GLU A 170 4.76 -10.47 -5.69
C GLU A 170 5.94 -10.52 -6.66
N VAL A 171 6.49 -9.35 -6.93
CA VAL A 171 7.62 -9.15 -7.83
C VAL A 171 8.91 -9.44 -7.07
N GLU A 172 9.72 -10.34 -7.61
CA GLU A 172 11.08 -10.59 -7.13
C GLU A 172 11.96 -9.37 -7.44
N CYS A 173 12.71 -8.93 -6.43
CA CYS A 173 13.63 -7.81 -6.57
C CYS A 173 15.05 -8.22 -6.18
N GLU A 174 16.01 -7.92 -7.03
CA GLU A 174 17.44 -8.12 -6.76
C GLU A 174 18.10 -6.84 -6.22
N PRO A 175 19.25 -6.94 -5.53
CA PRO A 175 20.02 -5.78 -5.16
C PRO A 175 20.67 -5.10 -6.38
N LEU A 176 20.73 -3.76 -6.34
CA LEU A 176 21.63 -2.98 -7.19
C LEU A 176 22.80 -2.46 -6.35
N ASP A 177 22.54 -1.45 -5.53
CA ASP A 177 23.47 -0.98 -4.50
C ASP A 177 23.15 -1.65 -3.16
N VAL A 178 21.86 -1.82 -2.87
CA VAL A 178 21.33 -2.44 -1.66
C VAL A 178 20.16 -3.36 -2.02
N GLU A 179 19.75 -4.21 -1.08
CA GLU A 179 18.66 -5.19 -1.23
C GLU A 179 17.35 -4.61 -1.79
N GLY A 180 16.76 -5.34 -2.73
CA GLY A 180 15.40 -5.10 -3.21
C GLY A 180 15.24 -3.77 -3.94
N GLN A 181 16.01 -3.53 -4.99
CA GLN A 181 15.95 -2.28 -5.77
C GLN A 181 15.52 -2.50 -7.23
N ARG A 182 15.91 -3.61 -7.84
CA ARG A 182 15.58 -3.91 -9.24
C ARG A 182 14.56 -5.04 -9.33
N PRO A 183 13.35 -4.79 -9.85
CA PRO A 183 12.43 -5.85 -10.27
C PRO A 183 13.06 -6.76 -11.33
N VAL A 184 12.99 -8.08 -11.14
CA VAL A 184 13.58 -9.08 -12.06
C VAL A 184 12.60 -10.16 -12.54
N GLY A 185 11.45 -10.30 -11.88
CA GLY A 185 10.47 -11.31 -12.23
C GLY A 185 9.38 -11.44 -11.17
N LEU A 186 8.65 -12.54 -11.18
CA LEU A 186 7.66 -12.87 -10.15
C LEU A 186 8.26 -13.87 -9.17
N LEU A 187 8.01 -13.67 -7.88
CA LEU A 187 8.27 -14.69 -6.88
C LEU A 187 7.38 -15.90 -7.13
N PRO A 188 7.89 -17.14 -6.94
CA PRO A 188 7.07 -18.35 -7.02
C PRO A 188 5.93 -18.37 -6.00
N GLU A 189 6.14 -17.76 -4.83
CA GLU A 189 5.18 -17.68 -3.74
C GLU A 189 5.37 -16.38 -2.97
N THR A 190 4.28 -15.74 -2.56
CA THR A 190 4.28 -14.51 -1.75
C THR A 190 3.74 -14.78 -0.35
N THR A 191 4.34 -14.15 0.67
CA THR A 191 3.79 -14.12 2.02
C THR A 191 2.83 -12.96 2.25
N ARG A 192 2.76 -11.96 1.35
CA ARG A 192 1.82 -10.84 1.47
C ARG A 192 0.43 -11.35 1.17
N VAL A 193 -0.49 -11.16 2.11
CA VAL A 193 -1.87 -11.63 1.95
C VAL A 193 -2.73 -10.57 1.26
N GLY A 194 -2.60 -9.32 1.68
CA GLY A 194 -3.42 -8.25 1.13
C GLY A 194 -3.14 -6.87 1.70
N TYR A 195 -3.88 -5.90 1.16
CA TYR A 195 -3.94 -4.53 1.63
C TYR A 195 -5.39 -4.10 1.86
N ILE A 196 -5.65 -3.35 2.92
CA ILE A 196 -6.94 -2.69 3.13
C ILE A 196 -6.72 -1.18 3.05
N GLU A 197 -7.50 -0.49 2.24
CA GLU A 197 -7.52 0.96 2.15
C GLU A 197 -8.83 1.47 2.75
N ALA A 198 -8.74 2.23 3.85
CA ALA A 198 -9.87 2.82 4.53
C ALA A 198 -9.82 4.34 4.44
N TYR A 199 -10.93 4.95 4.02
CA TYR A 199 -11.05 6.38 3.78
C TYR A 199 -12.09 7.02 4.69
N PHE A 200 -11.73 8.19 5.23
CA PHE A 200 -12.58 9.02 6.06
C PHE A 200 -12.52 10.47 5.60
N ASP A 201 -13.55 11.26 5.88
CA ASP A 201 -13.54 12.71 5.66
C ASP A 201 -12.42 13.43 6.43
N HIS A 202 -12.06 12.92 7.61
CA HIS A 202 -11.11 13.57 8.48
C HIS A 202 -10.30 12.57 9.29
N ARG A 203 -8.99 12.84 9.43
CA ARG A 203 -8.03 11.94 10.10
C ARG A 203 -8.47 11.52 11.51
N ARG A 204 -9.03 12.47 12.27
CA ARG A 204 -9.45 12.23 13.66
C ARG A 204 -10.50 11.10 13.74
N TRP A 205 -11.45 11.07 12.81
CA TRP A 205 -12.52 10.07 12.86
C TRP A 205 -12.02 8.69 12.45
N GLY A 206 -11.11 8.62 11.47
CA GLY A 206 -10.45 7.36 11.14
C GLY A 206 -9.55 6.83 12.26
N GLU A 207 -8.81 7.71 12.94
CA GLU A 207 -8.02 7.32 14.12
C GLU A 207 -8.90 6.84 15.28
N GLU A 208 -10.00 7.53 15.56
CA GLU A 208 -10.96 7.12 16.59
C GLU A 208 -11.62 5.77 16.27
N ALA A 209 -12.05 5.56 15.02
CA ALA A 209 -12.73 4.34 14.60
C ALA A 209 -11.79 3.13 14.54
N LEU A 210 -10.67 3.27 13.83
CA LEU A 210 -9.74 2.16 13.59
C LEU A 210 -8.81 1.92 14.79
N GLY A 211 -8.59 2.92 15.64
CA GLY A 211 -7.82 2.78 16.87
C GLY A 211 -8.43 1.76 17.84
N VAL A 212 -9.75 1.57 17.80
CA VAL A 212 -10.45 0.53 18.60
C VAL A 212 -9.90 -0.86 18.30
N LEU A 213 -9.66 -1.18 17.01
CA LEU A 213 -9.14 -2.48 16.59
C LEU A 213 -7.77 -2.77 17.21
N ALA A 214 -6.90 -1.77 17.28
CA ALA A 214 -5.58 -1.90 17.87
C ALA A 214 -5.65 -2.05 19.39
N ARG A 215 -6.47 -1.20 20.04
CA ARG A 215 -6.68 -1.22 21.50
C ARG A 215 -7.26 -2.53 22.00
N ASP A 216 -8.22 -3.08 21.27
CA ASP A 216 -8.93 -4.29 21.65
C ASP A 216 -8.13 -5.56 21.24
N GLY A 217 -6.96 -5.36 20.63
CA GLY A 217 -6.00 -6.40 20.24
C GLY A 217 -6.39 -7.16 18.98
N GLU A 218 -7.38 -6.68 18.24
CA GLU A 218 -7.91 -7.35 17.05
C GLU A 218 -6.91 -7.39 15.90
N LEU A 219 -6.02 -6.40 15.82
CA LEU A 219 -4.94 -6.38 14.82
C LEU A 219 -3.84 -7.43 15.11
N GLY A 220 -3.58 -7.73 16.39
CA GLY A 220 -2.49 -8.62 16.81
C GLY A 220 -2.92 -10.08 17.07
N ARG A 221 -4.21 -10.39 16.89
CA ARG A 221 -4.81 -11.69 17.23
C ARG A 221 -5.63 -12.26 16.07
N VAL A 222 -5.12 -12.09 14.85
CA VAL A 222 -5.74 -12.72 13.68
C VAL A 222 -4.98 -14.03 13.43
N PRO A 223 -5.65 -15.20 13.51
CA PRO A 223 -5.03 -16.47 13.16
C PRO A 223 -4.41 -16.39 11.77
N ASP A 224 -3.33 -17.14 11.54
CA ASP A 224 -2.74 -17.31 10.20
C ASP A 224 -2.10 -16.05 9.59
N LEU A 225 -2.16 -14.90 10.28
CA LEU A 225 -1.53 -13.65 9.88
C LEU A 225 -0.38 -13.26 10.82
N VAL A 226 0.59 -12.57 10.24
CA VAL A 226 1.72 -11.92 10.91
C VAL A 226 1.95 -10.54 10.30
N ASP A 227 2.75 -9.70 10.97
CA ASP A 227 3.08 -8.35 10.50
C ASP A 227 1.86 -7.52 10.08
N VAL A 228 0.77 -7.62 10.85
CA VAL A 228 -0.43 -6.82 10.64
C VAL A 228 -0.14 -5.38 11.08
N HIS A 229 -0.10 -4.47 10.12
CA HIS A 229 0.25 -3.07 10.37
C HIS A 229 -0.83 -2.14 9.84
N LEU A 230 -1.41 -1.34 10.74
CA LEU A 230 -2.35 -0.28 10.39
C LEU A 230 -1.66 1.09 10.44
N MET A 231 -1.62 1.76 9.30
CA MET A 231 -0.91 3.02 9.10
C MET A 231 -1.87 4.12 8.65
N ARG A 232 -1.65 5.34 9.14
CA ARG A 232 -2.18 6.55 8.52
C ARG A 232 -1.21 6.99 7.43
N VAL A 233 -1.74 7.29 6.25
CA VAL A 233 -0.94 7.72 5.11
C VAL A 233 -1.41 9.08 4.59
N GLU A 234 -0.48 9.87 4.08
CA GLU A 234 -0.76 11.08 3.30
C GLU A 234 -0.69 10.71 1.82
N GLU A 235 -1.83 10.79 1.14
CA GLU A 235 -1.97 10.42 -0.27
C GLU A 235 -1.75 11.64 -1.18
N GLU A 236 -0.98 11.44 -2.24
CA GLU A 236 -0.79 12.37 -3.34
C GLU A 236 -1.19 11.67 -4.64
N ALA A 237 -2.24 12.17 -5.30
CA ALA A 237 -2.67 11.68 -6.61
C ALA A 237 -1.75 12.25 -7.70
N ALA A 238 -0.69 11.51 -8.03
CA ALA A 238 0.31 11.94 -8.99
C ALA A 238 -0.24 11.89 -10.43
N LEU A 239 -1.06 10.89 -10.77
CA LEU A 239 -1.85 10.88 -12.01
C LEU A 239 -3.26 10.40 -11.70
N ASP A 240 -4.25 11.09 -12.22
CA ASP A 240 -5.64 10.62 -12.25
C ASP A 240 -6.15 10.79 -13.69
N ALA A 241 -6.45 9.68 -14.36
CA ALA A 241 -6.94 9.66 -15.73
C ALA A 241 -8.48 9.52 -15.79
N ARG A 242 -9.15 9.61 -14.64
CA ARG A 242 -10.61 9.55 -14.51
C ARG A 242 -11.29 10.89 -14.78
#